data_AF-A0AAV3SLU1-F1
#
_entry.id   AF-A0AAV3SLU1-F1
#
_cell.length_a   1.000
_cell.length_b   1.000
_cell.length_c   1.000
_cell.angle_alpha   90.00
_cell.angle_beta   90.00
_cell.angle_gamma   90.00
#
_symmetry.space_group_name_H-M   'P 1'
#
loop_
_entity.id
_entity.type
_entity.pdbx_description
1 polymer ?
#
loop_
_entity_poly.entity_id
_entity_poly.type
_entity_poly.pdbx_seq_one_letter_code
_entity_poly.pdbx_strand_id
1 'polypeptide(L)'
;MSSEEPLTRLAQDIATIIPTVDANTEGQYGDGIGSEDEPRQVELLVDELQRYSSRYQGTRQEVPYPSGSGSCDLVLPGEIPVECKLLRYWRANGDSEDYMPKQVFSPFHENTLLTDAQKLSTSGFERDGGLLGLFYKRSDDDPESVANLSERFTAERLAEKTARDVEYWFDIDIDVCGVAKFDGLQHSVQAQGAAITWEIKS
;
A
#
# COMPACT_ATOMS: atom_id res chain seq x y z
N MET A 1 -26.92 8.21 -6.11
CA MET A 1 -25.68 7.44 -6.42
C MET A 1 -24.77 7.66 -5.26
N SER A 2 -24.44 6.62 -4.50
CA SER A 2 -23.42 6.74 -3.46
C SER A 2 -22.12 7.15 -4.16
N SER A 3 -21.58 8.33 -3.85
CA SER A 3 -20.24 8.68 -4.28
C SER A 3 -19.30 7.74 -3.53
N GLU A 4 -18.91 6.63 -4.15
CA GLU A 4 -17.92 5.75 -3.56
C GLU A 4 -16.63 6.56 -3.32
N GLU A 5 -16.14 6.45 -2.10
CA GLU A 5 -15.03 7.23 -1.56
C GLU A 5 -13.76 7.03 -2.40
N PRO A 6 -12.97 8.09 -2.64
CA PRO A 6 -11.77 8.03 -3.49
C PRO A 6 -10.80 6.90 -3.12
N LEU A 7 -10.62 6.62 -1.82
CA LEU A 7 -9.69 5.61 -1.32
C LEU A 7 -10.22 4.18 -1.50
N THR A 8 -11.51 3.94 -1.22
CA THR A 8 -12.16 2.65 -1.52
C THR A 8 -11.95 2.25 -2.98
N ARG A 9 -12.14 3.23 -3.87
CA ARG A 9 -11.94 3.05 -5.31
C ARG A 9 -10.47 2.91 -5.70
N LEU A 10 -9.56 3.66 -5.08
CA LEU A 10 -8.12 3.50 -5.31
C LEU A 10 -7.70 2.05 -5.09
N ALA A 11 -8.16 1.41 -4.01
CA ALA A 11 -7.88 -0.01 -3.77
C ALA A 11 -8.38 -0.90 -4.93
N GLN A 12 -9.62 -0.71 -5.37
CA GLN A 12 -10.21 -1.49 -6.45
C GLN A 12 -9.51 -1.29 -7.80
N ASP A 13 -9.23 -0.03 -8.15
CA ASP A 13 -8.58 0.32 -9.42
C ASP A 13 -7.12 -0.20 -9.42
N ILE A 14 -6.39 -0.14 -8.29
CA ILE A 14 -5.08 -0.78 -8.15
C ILE A 14 -5.17 -2.30 -8.32
N ALA A 15 -6.09 -2.97 -7.62
CA ALA A 15 -6.26 -4.41 -7.76
C ALA A 15 -6.62 -4.83 -9.20
N THR A 16 -7.27 -3.94 -9.96
CA THR A 16 -7.60 -4.15 -11.37
C THR A 16 -6.39 -3.99 -12.28
N ILE A 17 -5.55 -2.98 -12.05
CA ILE A 17 -4.43 -2.66 -12.94
C ILE A 17 -3.14 -3.43 -12.62
N ILE A 18 -2.96 -3.90 -11.38
CA ILE A 18 -1.70 -4.49 -10.95
C ILE A 18 -1.29 -5.73 -11.77
N PRO A 19 -2.18 -6.62 -12.26
CA PRO A 19 -1.75 -7.71 -13.15
C PRO A 19 -1.19 -7.21 -14.48
N THR A 20 -1.70 -6.09 -15.01
CA THR A 20 -1.15 -5.46 -16.22
C THR A 20 0.22 -4.87 -15.96
N VAL A 21 0.39 -4.17 -14.83
CA VAL A 21 1.70 -3.62 -14.45
C VAL A 21 2.71 -4.75 -14.28
N ASP A 22 2.33 -5.78 -13.53
CA ASP A 22 3.14 -6.95 -13.28
C ASP A 22 3.55 -7.65 -14.59
N ALA A 23 2.61 -7.88 -15.51
CA ALA A 23 2.86 -8.48 -16.84
C ALA A 23 3.93 -7.74 -17.67
N ASN A 24 4.11 -6.44 -17.43
CA ASN A 24 5.01 -5.57 -18.20
C ASN A 24 6.25 -5.13 -17.40
N THR A 25 6.49 -5.72 -16.22
CA THR A 25 7.64 -5.39 -15.38
C THR A 25 8.70 -6.47 -15.47
N GLU A 26 9.87 -6.11 -16.00
CA GLU A 26 11.08 -6.92 -15.86
C GLU A 26 11.72 -6.60 -14.51
N GLY A 27 12.05 -7.61 -13.71
CA GLY A 27 12.46 -7.42 -12.32
C GLY A 27 13.83 -8.03 -11.97
N GLN A 28 14.52 -7.42 -11.02
CA GLN A 28 15.87 -7.84 -10.59
C GLN A 28 15.92 -9.30 -10.07
N TYR A 29 14.83 -9.76 -9.47
CA TYR A 29 14.70 -11.10 -8.87
C TYR A 29 13.72 -12.00 -9.64
N GLY A 30 13.48 -11.68 -10.91
CA GLY A 30 12.49 -12.31 -11.77
C GLY A 30 11.45 -11.31 -12.24
N ASP A 31 10.80 -11.60 -13.35
CA ASP A 31 9.76 -10.74 -13.90
C ASP A 31 8.58 -10.62 -12.94
N GLY A 32 7.91 -9.46 -13.00
CA GLY A 32 6.80 -9.11 -12.13
C GLY A 32 7.11 -7.95 -11.19
N ILE A 33 6.05 -7.21 -10.85
CA ILE A 33 6.11 -6.00 -10.01
C ILE A 33 6.64 -6.31 -8.60
N GLY A 34 6.44 -7.54 -8.13
CA GLY A 34 6.87 -7.99 -6.80
C GLY A 34 8.39 -7.93 -6.55
N SER A 35 9.18 -8.01 -7.62
CA SER A 35 10.65 -7.90 -7.57
C SER A 35 11.16 -6.50 -7.27
N GLU A 36 10.34 -5.48 -7.52
CA GLU A 36 10.71 -4.08 -7.37
C GLU A 36 10.60 -3.59 -5.92
N ASP A 37 11.28 -2.49 -5.61
CA ASP A 37 11.15 -1.79 -4.34
C ASP A 37 9.91 -0.88 -4.31
N GLU A 38 9.55 -0.42 -3.11
CA GLU A 38 8.31 0.35 -2.88
C GLU A 38 8.19 1.60 -3.76
N PRO A 39 9.21 2.49 -3.85
CA PRO A 39 9.11 3.66 -4.74
C PRO A 39 8.87 3.28 -6.20
N ARG A 40 9.55 2.24 -6.70
CA ARG A 40 9.38 1.79 -8.08
C ARG A 40 8.02 1.16 -8.32
N GLN A 41 7.48 0.38 -7.38
CA GLN A 41 6.12 -0.16 -7.49
C GLN A 41 5.08 0.96 -7.53
N VAL A 42 5.23 1.99 -6.67
CA VAL A 42 4.34 3.15 -6.66
C VAL A 42 4.39 3.89 -8.00
N GLU A 43 5.58 4.14 -8.54
CA GLU A 43 5.76 4.80 -9.85
C GLU A 43 5.02 4.04 -10.96
N LEU A 44 5.24 2.72 -11.06
CA LEU A 44 4.64 1.87 -12.09
C LEU A 44 3.11 1.83 -11.98
N LEU A 45 2.58 1.75 -10.76
CA LEU A 45 1.14 1.76 -10.50
C LEU A 45 0.51 3.10 -10.85
N VAL A 46 1.14 4.22 -10.50
CA VAL A 46 0.65 5.56 -10.83
C VAL A 46 0.59 5.76 -12.34
N ASP A 47 1.64 5.35 -13.05
CA ASP A 47 1.71 5.40 -14.50
C ASP A 47 0.55 4.64 -15.15
N GLU A 48 0.26 3.44 -14.67
CA GLU A 48 -0.83 2.63 -15.20
C GLU A 48 -2.21 3.13 -14.78
N LEU A 49 -2.39 3.62 -13.55
CA LEU A 49 -3.63 4.25 -13.11
C LEU A 49 -3.99 5.44 -14.01
N GLN A 50 -3.00 6.26 -14.37
CA GLN A 50 -3.19 7.40 -15.27
C GLN A 50 -3.63 6.95 -16.68
N ARG A 51 -3.10 5.85 -17.20
CA ARG A 51 -3.53 5.28 -18.49
C ARG A 51 -4.91 4.63 -18.41
N TYR A 52 -5.19 3.96 -17.28
CA TYR A 52 -6.42 3.22 -17.04
C TYR A 52 -7.64 4.14 -16.92
N SER A 53 -7.51 5.28 -16.24
CA SER A 53 -8.64 6.20 -16.03
C SER A 53 -8.24 7.66 -15.97
N SER A 54 -9.00 8.51 -16.68
CA SER A 54 -8.82 9.97 -16.66
C SER A 54 -8.97 10.58 -15.27
N ARG A 55 -9.53 9.84 -14.30
CA ARG A 55 -9.69 10.28 -12.91
C ARG A 55 -8.38 10.43 -12.15
N TYR A 56 -7.34 9.71 -12.59
CA TYR A 56 -6.01 9.74 -11.99
C TYR A 56 -5.07 10.70 -12.73
N GLN A 57 -5.55 11.32 -13.82
CA GLN A 57 -4.78 12.33 -14.53
C GLN A 57 -4.51 13.51 -13.60
N GLY A 58 -3.23 13.82 -13.40
CA GLY A 58 -2.79 14.83 -12.42
C GLY A 58 -2.47 14.27 -11.03
N THR A 59 -2.46 12.96 -10.83
CA THR A 59 -1.80 12.36 -9.66
C THR A 59 -0.33 12.79 -9.64
N ARG A 60 0.11 13.31 -8.50
CA ARG A 60 1.49 13.76 -8.28
C ARG A 60 2.19 12.82 -7.31
N GLN A 61 3.47 12.57 -7.54
CA GLN A 61 4.32 11.76 -6.67
C GLN A 61 5.29 12.68 -5.90
N GLU A 62 5.71 12.25 -4.72
CA GLU A 62 6.77 12.90 -3.92
C GLU A 62 6.47 14.39 -3.66
N VAL A 63 5.25 14.70 -3.25
CA VAL A 63 4.80 16.08 -3.02
C VAL A 63 5.27 16.54 -1.64
N PRO A 64 6.05 17.63 -1.51
CA PRO A 64 6.49 18.12 -0.21
C PRO A 64 5.33 18.35 0.75
N TYR A 65 5.48 17.95 2.00
CA TYR A 65 4.48 18.24 3.02
C TYR A 65 4.33 19.77 3.19
N PRO A 66 3.08 20.29 3.29
CA PRO A 66 2.85 21.71 3.54
C PRO A 66 3.55 22.24 4.80
N SER A 67 3.60 21.42 5.85
CA SER A 67 4.38 21.67 7.05
C SER A 67 5.34 20.52 7.34
N GLY A 68 6.62 20.85 7.52
CA GLY A 68 7.66 19.90 7.94
C GLY A 68 8.69 19.62 6.85
N SER A 69 9.43 18.52 7.05
CA SER A 69 10.41 18.00 6.10
C SER A 69 9.95 16.67 5.53
N GLY A 70 10.26 16.42 4.26
CA GLY A 70 9.86 15.20 3.56
C GLY A 70 8.78 15.46 2.52
N SER A 71 8.35 14.38 1.90
CA SER A 71 7.34 14.34 0.86
C SER A 71 6.28 13.29 1.18
N CYS A 72 5.07 13.55 0.74
CA CYS A 72 3.99 12.59 0.65
C CYS A 72 4.14 11.79 -0.64
N ASP A 73 4.04 10.47 -0.54
CA ASP A 73 4.26 9.58 -1.67
C ASP A 73 3.35 9.93 -2.86
N LEU A 74 2.06 10.16 -2.60
CA LEU A 74 1.06 10.47 -3.63
C LEU A 74 0.14 11.62 -3.21
N VAL A 75 -0.22 12.47 -4.18
CA VAL A 75 -1.39 13.34 -4.08
C VAL A 75 -2.30 13.06 -5.28
N LEU A 76 -3.46 12.47 -5.01
CA LEU A 76 -4.48 12.17 -6.01
C LEU A 76 -5.23 13.44 -6.44
N PRO A 77 -5.86 13.44 -7.63
CA PRO A 77 -6.75 14.51 -8.04
C PRO A 77 -7.82 14.83 -6.99
N GLY A 78 -8.03 16.12 -6.73
CA GLY A 78 -8.82 16.59 -5.59
C GLY A 78 -8.00 16.86 -4.32
N GLU A 79 -6.68 16.92 -4.45
CA GLU A 79 -5.71 17.24 -3.39
C GLU A 79 -5.77 16.24 -2.22
N ILE A 80 -5.97 14.94 -2.51
CA ILE A 80 -6.05 13.89 -1.49
C ILE A 80 -4.66 13.28 -1.31
N PRO A 81 -3.97 13.52 -0.17
CA PRO A 81 -2.64 13.00 0.05
C PRO A 81 -2.69 11.54 0.53
N VAL A 82 -1.77 10.70 0.05
CA VAL A 82 -1.73 9.26 0.33
C VAL A 82 -0.29 8.80 0.54
N GLU A 83 -0.02 8.21 1.70
CA GLU A 83 1.24 7.50 1.97
C GLU A 83 1.15 6.04 1.55
N CYS A 84 2.19 5.52 0.92
CA CYS A 84 2.24 4.16 0.41
C CYS A 84 3.08 3.26 1.33
N LYS A 85 2.76 1.97 1.32
CA LYS A 85 3.56 0.98 2.01
C LYS A 85 3.51 -0.38 1.36
N LEU A 86 4.67 -0.98 1.20
CA LEU A 86 4.83 -2.36 0.81
C LEU A 86 4.68 -3.26 2.03
N LEU A 87 3.68 -4.14 1.99
CA LEU A 87 3.28 -5.00 3.08
C LEU A 87 3.57 -6.46 2.70
N ARG A 88 4.84 -6.83 2.73
CA ARG A 88 5.27 -8.19 2.38
C ARG A 88 5.96 -8.89 3.55
N TYR A 89 5.56 -10.12 3.82
CA TYR A 89 6.23 -11.00 4.78
C TYR A 89 7.37 -11.82 4.15
N TRP A 90 7.42 -11.86 2.82
CA TRP A 90 8.47 -12.52 2.04
C TRP A 90 8.95 -11.59 0.94
N ARG A 91 10.26 -11.57 0.74
CA ARG A 91 10.90 -10.87 -0.37
C ARG A 91 10.75 -11.68 -1.66
N ALA A 92 10.99 -11.03 -2.79
CA ALA A 92 10.93 -11.68 -4.10
C ALA A 92 11.89 -12.88 -4.21
N ASN A 93 13.04 -12.83 -3.54
CA ASN A 93 13.98 -13.96 -3.50
C ASN A 93 13.53 -15.15 -2.62
N GLY A 94 12.37 -15.07 -1.95
CA GLY A 94 11.83 -16.12 -1.07
C GLY A 94 12.21 -15.97 0.41
N ASP A 95 13.15 -15.10 0.75
CA ASP A 95 13.56 -14.86 2.13
C ASP A 95 12.43 -14.20 2.95
N SER A 96 12.39 -14.47 4.25
CA SER A 96 11.47 -13.75 5.15
C SER A 96 11.85 -12.27 5.25
N GLU A 97 10.83 -11.41 5.25
CA GLU A 97 10.99 -10.00 5.59
C GLU A 97 10.81 -9.81 7.10
N ASP A 98 11.86 -10.13 7.86
CA ASP A 98 11.84 -10.07 9.32
C ASP A 98 11.58 -8.65 9.86
N TYR A 99 11.83 -7.62 9.04
CA TYR A 99 11.61 -6.22 9.42
C TYR A 99 10.19 -5.72 9.19
N MET A 100 9.33 -6.48 8.50
CA MET A 100 7.98 -6.04 8.17
C MET A 100 7.18 -5.63 9.44
N PRO A 101 7.14 -6.42 10.53
CA PRO A 101 6.40 -6.00 11.73
C PRO A 101 6.90 -4.67 12.30
N LYS A 102 8.21 -4.41 12.20
CA LYS A 102 8.82 -3.15 12.63
C LYS A 102 8.44 -2.00 11.69
N GLN A 103 8.52 -2.21 10.37
CA GLN A 103 8.21 -1.21 9.35
C GLN A 103 6.71 -0.88 9.27
N VAL A 104 5.84 -1.77 9.75
CA VAL A 104 4.39 -1.54 9.70
C VAL A 104 3.84 -1.08 11.04
N PHE A 105 4.27 -1.67 12.16
CA PHE A 105 3.59 -1.51 13.46
C PHE A 105 4.41 -0.83 14.54
N SER A 106 5.61 -0.33 14.25
CA SER A 106 6.42 0.31 15.29
C SER A 106 6.13 1.81 15.38
N PRO A 107 5.57 2.31 16.50
CA PRO A 107 5.35 3.76 16.68
C PRO A 107 6.66 4.50 17.05
N PHE A 108 7.77 3.77 17.24
CA PHE A 108 9.03 4.31 17.74
C PHE A 108 10.09 4.50 16.65
N HIS A 109 9.75 4.21 15.40
CA HIS A 109 10.66 4.33 14.26
C HIS A 109 10.06 5.27 13.21
N GLU A 110 10.92 6.00 12.53
CA GLU A 110 10.53 6.81 11.38
C GLU A 110 10.24 5.92 10.17
N ASN A 111 9.38 6.43 9.27
CA ASN A 111 9.02 5.78 8.01
C ASN A 111 8.40 4.40 8.24
N THR A 112 7.50 4.31 9.21
CA THR A 112 6.64 3.14 9.42
C THR A 112 5.23 3.49 9.04
N LEU A 113 4.39 2.50 8.68
CA LEU A 113 3.00 2.79 8.33
C LEU A 113 2.26 3.59 9.42
N LEU A 114 2.53 3.32 10.70
CA LEU A 114 1.91 4.10 11.79
C LEU A 114 2.45 5.54 11.85
N THR A 115 3.77 5.73 11.77
CA THR A 115 4.37 7.07 11.83
C THR A 115 4.12 7.88 10.55
N ASP A 116 3.91 7.23 9.42
CA ASP A 116 3.50 7.85 8.16
C ASP A 116 2.04 8.36 8.27
N ALA A 117 1.15 7.61 8.92
CA ALA A 117 -0.19 8.09 9.27
C ALA A 117 -0.16 9.35 10.16
N GLN A 118 0.72 9.35 11.17
CA GLN A 118 0.91 10.50 12.06
C GLN A 118 1.47 11.72 11.32
N LYS A 119 2.46 11.53 10.44
CA LYS A 119 2.99 12.63 9.62
C LYS A 119 1.90 13.18 8.71
N LEU A 120 1.12 12.32 8.06
CA LEU A 120 0.06 12.75 7.16
C LEU A 120 -1.01 13.57 7.89
N SER A 121 -1.46 13.13 9.07
CA SER A 121 -2.46 13.86 9.87
C SER A 121 -1.96 15.23 10.37
N THR A 122 -0.65 15.40 10.49
CA THR A 122 -0.01 16.65 10.95
C THR A 122 0.67 17.44 9.83
N SER A 123 0.53 17.00 8.58
CA SER A 123 1.26 17.53 7.42
C SER A 123 0.78 18.90 6.94
N GLY A 124 -0.40 19.34 7.38
CA GLY A 124 -0.99 20.62 6.98
C GLY A 124 -1.67 20.61 5.61
N PHE A 125 -1.92 19.45 5.01
CA PHE A 125 -2.82 19.35 3.87
C PHE A 125 -4.24 19.77 4.26
N GLU A 126 -4.97 20.42 3.34
CA GLU A 126 -6.33 20.92 3.60
C GLU A 126 -7.42 19.83 3.50
N ARG A 127 -7.07 18.67 2.97
CA ARG A 127 -7.99 17.55 2.71
C ARG A 127 -7.56 16.36 3.53
N ASP A 128 -8.56 15.63 4.00
CA ASP A 128 -8.37 14.28 4.54
C ASP A 128 -7.66 13.40 3.51
N GLY A 129 -6.70 12.64 4.02
CA GLY A 129 -5.82 11.77 3.26
C GLY A 129 -6.00 10.32 3.63
N GLY A 130 -5.03 9.51 3.23
CA GLY A 130 -5.08 8.11 3.56
C GLY A 130 -3.75 7.39 3.46
N LEU A 131 -3.83 6.09 3.69
CA LEU A 131 -2.72 5.17 3.50
C LEU A 131 -3.09 4.19 2.37
N LEU A 132 -2.08 3.76 1.62
CA LEU A 132 -2.16 2.70 0.63
C LEU A 132 -1.15 1.60 0.97
N GLY A 133 -1.66 0.42 1.31
CA GLY A 133 -0.88 -0.77 1.56
C GLY A 133 -0.92 -1.73 0.37
N LEU A 134 0.24 -2.09 -0.18
CA LEU A 134 0.36 -3.18 -1.15
C LEU A 134 0.77 -4.45 -0.43
N PHE A 135 -0.22 -5.29 -0.13
CA PHE A 135 -0.01 -6.55 0.55
C PHE A 135 0.25 -7.68 -0.43
N TYR A 136 1.37 -8.39 -0.25
CA TYR A 136 1.64 -9.62 -1.00
C TYR A 136 1.48 -10.84 -0.08
N LYS A 137 0.60 -11.74 -0.51
CA LYS A 137 0.46 -13.06 0.10
C LYS A 137 1.43 -13.99 -0.63
N ARG A 138 2.14 -14.84 0.12
CA ARG A 138 2.96 -15.90 -0.48
C ARG A 138 2.07 -16.78 -1.38
N SER A 139 2.58 -17.16 -2.54
CA SER A 139 1.87 -18.07 -3.44
C SER A 139 1.58 -19.41 -2.75
N ASP A 140 0.38 -19.95 -3.00
CA ASP A 140 0.01 -21.27 -2.48
C ASP A 140 0.75 -22.40 -3.23
N ASP A 141 1.32 -22.10 -4.41
CA ASP A 141 2.07 -23.03 -5.27
C ASP A 141 3.59 -23.07 -4.98
N ASP A 142 4.06 -22.30 -4.00
CA ASP A 142 5.48 -22.29 -3.62
C ASP A 142 5.86 -23.62 -2.95
N PRO A 143 6.86 -24.37 -3.47
CA PRO A 143 7.25 -25.69 -2.95
C PRO A 143 7.77 -25.65 -1.51
N GLU A 144 8.24 -24.50 -1.03
CA GLU A 144 8.51 -24.29 0.39
C GLU A 144 7.21 -23.89 1.10
N SER A 145 6.34 -24.87 1.36
CA SER A 145 5.22 -24.68 2.26
C SER A 145 5.77 -24.27 3.64
N VAL A 146 5.73 -22.98 3.96
CA VAL A 146 6.09 -22.52 5.30
C VAL A 146 5.07 -23.10 6.25
N ALA A 147 5.44 -24.12 7.01
CA ALA A 147 4.60 -24.75 8.03
C ALA A 147 4.04 -23.75 9.07
N ASN A 148 4.49 -22.49 9.03
CA ASN A 148 4.15 -21.39 9.91
C ASN A 148 3.64 -20.14 9.16
N LEU A 149 3.01 -20.27 7.99
CA LEU A 149 2.17 -19.20 7.44
C LEU A 149 1.00 -19.00 8.41
N SER A 150 1.20 -18.11 9.37
CA SER A 150 0.21 -17.81 10.40
C SER A 150 -1.08 -17.40 9.70
N GLU A 151 -2.21 -18.01 10.06
CA GLU A 151 -3.55 -17.57 9.64
C GLU A 151 -3.81 -16.08 9.95
N ARG A 152 -2.92 -15.45 10.72
CA ARG A 152 -2.96 -14.04 11.07
C ARG A 152 -2.37 -13.11 9.99
N PHE A 153 -1.74 -13.64 8.95
CA PHE A 153 -1.13 -12.86 7.87
C PHE A 153 -2.08 -12.70 6.69
N THR A 154 -3.24 -12.08 6.94
CA THR A 154 -4.22 -11.74 5.91
C THR A 154 -4.29 -10.23 5.72
N ALA A 155 -4.70 -9.80 4.53
CA ALA A 155 -4.91 -8.39 4.22
C ALA A 155 -5.94 -7.75 5.17
N GLU A 156 -7.02 -8.46 5.48
CA GLU A 156 -8.08 -7.98 6.37
C GLU A 156 -7.57 -7.78 7.80
N ARG A 157 -6.79 -8.72 8.32
CA ARG A 157 -6.25 -8.60 9.68
C ARG A 157 -5.19 -7.52 9.79
N LEU A 158 -4.40 -7.34 8.73
CA LEU A 158 -3.45 -6.24 8.61
C LEU A 158 -4.19 -4.89 8.60
N ALA A 159 -5.23 -4.77 7.77
CA ALA A 159 -6.11 -3.60 7.68
C ALA A 159 -6.66 -3.19 9.05
N GLU A 160 -7.35 -4.10 9.73
CA GLU A 160 -7.96 -3.81 11.03
C GLU A 160 -6.94 -3.56 12.14
N LYS A 161 -5.78 -4.21 12.09
CA LYS A 161 -4.74 -4.01 13.11
C LYS A 161 -4.08 -2.65 12.94
N THR A 162 -3.76 -2.25 11.71
CA THR A 162 -3.17 -0.93 11.44
C THR A 162 -4.08 0.19 11.95
N ALA A 163 -5.38 0.14 11.63
CA ALA A 163 -6.33 1.15 12.10
C ALA A 163 -6.34 1.25 13.64
N ARG A 164 -6.47 0.11 14.32
CA ARG A 164 -6.44 0.04 15.79
C ARG A 164 -5.14 0.58 16.40
N ASP A 165 -4.00 0.26 15.80
CA ASP A 165 -2.70 0.71 16.31
C ASP A 165 -2.50 2.21 16.10
N VAL A 166 -2.91 2.76 14.94
CA VAL A 166 -2.85 4.20 14.68
C VAL A 166 -3.72 4.98 15.68
N GLU A 167 -4.97 4.54 15.87
CA GLU A 167 -5.88 5.12 16.86
C GLU A 167 -5.28 5.05 18.28
N TYR A 168 -4.78 3.88 18.68
CA TYR A 168 -4.22 3.66 20.01
C TYR A 168 -2.96 4.50 20.29
N TRP A 169 -2.02 4.60 19.34
CA TRP A 169 -0.73 5.25 19.57
C TRP A 169 -0.76 6.76 19.37
N PHE A 170 -1.65 7.26 18.49
CA PHE A 170 -1.61 8.64 18.05
C PHE A 170 -2.93 9.40 18.21
N ASP A 171 -4.01 8.75 18.68
CA ASP A 171 -5.34 9.37 18.84
C ASP A 171 -5.85 9.97 17.52
N ILE A 172 -5.62 9.25 16.41
CA ILE A 172 -6.03 9.62 15.05
C ILE A 172 -7.24 8.78 14.66
N ASP A 173 -8.31 9.44 14.21
CA ASP A 173 -9.49 8.77 13.63
C ASP A 173 -9.13 8.23 12.24
N ILE A 174 -9.23 6.91 12.09
CA ILE A 174 -8.80 6.19 10.89
C ILE A 174 -9.71 4.99 10.63
N ASP A 175 -10.19 4.88 9.39
CA ASP A 175 -11.08 3.79 8.96
C ASP A 175 -10.48 2.98 7.82
N VAL A 176 -10.76 1.67 7.81
CA VAL A 176 -10.45 0.82 6.65
C VAL A 176 -11.50 1.08 5.56
N CYS A 177 -11.08 1.63 4.44
CA CYS A 177 -11.98 1.96 3.32
C CYS A 177 -12.05 0.83 2.29
N GLY A 178 -10.92 0.18 1.99
CA GLY A 178 -10.86 -0.82 0.94
C GLY A 178 -9.85 -1.92 1.21
N VAL A 179 -10.25 -3.15 0.94
CA VAL A 179 -9.35 -4.32 0.83
C VAL A 179 -9.70 -5.02 -0.48
N ALA A 180 -8.96 -4.72 -1.55
CA ALA A 180 -9.22 -5.24 -2.89
C ALA A 180 -8.15 -6.27 -3.25
N LYS A 181 -8.56 -7.53 -3.43
CA LYS A 181 -7.65 -8.64 -3.73
C LYS A 181 -7.29 -8.67 -5.21
N PHE A 182 -6.07 -9.12 -5.49
CA PHE A 182 -5.57 -9.41 -6.82
C PHE A 182 -4.81 -10.73 -6.82
N ASP A 183 -4.76 -11.39 -7.97
CA ASP A 183 -4.05 -12.65 -8.20
C ASP A 183 -3.51 -12.71 -9.63
N GLY A 184 -2.84 -13.82 -9.98
CA GLY A 184 -2.33 -14.06 -11.32
C GLY A 184 -1.07 -13.27 -11.68
N LEU A 185 -0.33 -12.78 -10.69
CA LEU A 185 0.96 -12.11 -10.92
C LEU A 185 2.04 -13.14 -11.32
N GLN A 186 2.98 -12.71 -12.16
CA GLN A 186 4.04 -13.52 -12.76
C GLN A 186 5.03 -14.06 -11.72
N HIS A 187 5.32 -13.27 -10.69
CA HIS A 187 6.34 -13.61 -9.71
C HIS A 187 5.90 -14.79 -8.81
N SER A 188 6.66 -15.89 -8.81
CA SER A 188 6.29 -17.15 -8.14
C SER A 188 6.04 -17.02 -6.63
N VAL A 189 6.77 -16.14 -5.93
CA VAL A 189 6.58 -15.89 -4.48
C VAL A 189 5.42 -14.94 -4.21
N GLN A 190 5.14 -14.01 -5.13
CA GLN A 190 4.26 -12.85 -4.92
C GLN A 190 3.13 -12.84 -5.96
N ALA A 191 2.57 -14.01 -6.24
CA ALA A 191 1.57 -14.22 -7.29
C ALA A 191 0.19 -13.61 -6.97
N GLN A 192 -0.05 -13.26 -5.70
CA GLN A 192 -1.35 -12.79 -5.21
C GLN A 192 -1.21 -11.85 -4.01
N GLY A 193 -2.24 -11.05 -3.75
CA GLY A 193 -2.18 -10.02 -2.73
C GLY A 193 -3.46 -9.21 -2.58
N ALA A 194 -3.32 -8.03 -1.97
CA ALA A 194 -4.40 -7.05 -1.87
C ALA A 194 -3.87 -5.62 -1.82
N ALA A 195 -4.60 -4.70 -2.44
CA ALA A 195 -4.48 -3.28 -2.18
C ALA A 195 -5.38 -2.92 -0.99
N ILE A 196 -4.79 -2.36 0.05
CA ILE A 196 -5.47 -1.96 1.29
C ILE A 196 -5.44 -0.44 1.37
N THR A 197 -6.56 0.19 1.69
CA THR A 197 -6.62 1.63 1.90
C THR A 197 -7.28 1.98 3.21
N TRP A 198 -6.76 3.03 3.84
CA TRP A 198 -7.30 3.62 5.06
C TRP A 198 -7.52 5.11 4.86
N GLU A 199 -8.61 5.65 5.37
CA GLU A 199 -8.88 7.10 5.42
C GLU A 199 -8.51 7.64 6.79
N ILE A 200 -7.75 8.73 6.81
CA ILE A 200 -7.41 9.48 8.02
C ILE A 200 -8.31 10.71 8.08
N LYS A 201 -9.07 10.84 9.16
CA LYS A 201 -10.03 11.93 9.36
C LYS A 201 -9.43 13.01 10.26
N SER A 202 -9.50 14.26 9.80
CA SER A 202 -8.93 15.44 10.45
C SER A 202 -9.99 16.32 11.13
#